data_AF-A0AAW2WVM4-F1
#
_entry.id   AF-A0AAW2WVM4-F1
#
_cell.length_a   1.000
_cell.length_b   1.000
_cell.length_c   1.000
_cell.angle_alpha   90.00
_cell.angle_beta   90.00
_cell.angle_gamma   90.00
#
_symmetry.space_group_name_H-M   'P 1'
#
loop_
_entity.id
_entity.type
_entity.pdbx_description
1 polymer ?
#
loop_
_entity_poly.entity_id
_entity_poly.type
_entity_poly.pdbx_seq_one_letter_code
_entity_poly.pdbx_strand_id
1 'polypeptide(L)'
;RSSGYCKGNHRRGNCQKLDIRNFSSTSKNCFWVADFGCSTGHNSFPAMQIVTQAIYQKHASAGLITPKSGTFVVDVITNVFNTIFSSLPPSRNYNAIGVPGDFHGRLLPESSLHFAYSSWALHWLTEVPKAVAESGSPAWNKGEILYTRDRKEVRDAYLNPYAKD
;
A
#
# COMPACT_ATOMS: atom_id res chain seq x y z
N ARG A 1 -7.68 -16.50 4.38
CA ARG A 1 -6.25 -16.82 4.61
C ARG A 1 -5.75 -15.91 5.73
N SER A 2 -5.12 -16.46 6.76
CA SER A 2 -4.79 -15.78 8.01
C SER A 2 -3.53 -14.90 7.88
N SER A 3 -3.66 -13.60 8.09
CA SER A 3 -2.55 -12.65 8.20
C SER A 3 -1.99 -12.64 9.63
N GLY A 4 -0.70 -12.92 9.78
CA GLY A 4 0.02 -12.82 11.05
C GLY A 4 0.69 -11.46 11.24
N TYR A 5 0.96 -11.08 12.50
CA TYR A 5 1.63 -9.83 12.87
C TYR A 5 2.80 -10.10 13.84
N CYS A 6 3.87 -9.31 13.70
CA CYS A 6 4.99 -9.25 14.65
C CYS A 6 5.00 -7.91 15.37
N LYS A 7 4.78 -7.92 16.69
CA LYS A 7 4.92 -6.77 17.58
C LYS A 7 6.41 -6.59 17.86
N GLY A 8 7.04 -5.62 17.20
CA GLY A 8 8.43 -5.27 17.46
C GLY A 8 8.58 -4.53 18.78
N ASN A 9 8.59 -5.27 19.90
CA ASN A 9 9.20 -4.84 21.16
C ASN A 9 10.02 -6.01 21.70
N HIS A 10 11.23 -5.70 22.15
CA HIS A 10 12.22 -6.64 22.66
C HIS A 10 11.58 -7.71 23.58
N ARG A 11 11.92 -8.99 23.32
CA ARG A 11 11.56 -10.24 24.01
C ARG A 11 10.37 -11.02 23.40
N ARG A 12 10.75 -12.08 22.66
CA ARG A 12 9.94 -13.26 22.25
C ARG A 12 8.61 -12.91 21.58
N GLY A 13 8.66 -12.72 20.26
CA GLY A 13 7.48 -12.50 19.41
C GLY A 13 6.54 -13.71 19.44
N ASN A 14 5.35 -13.51 20.00
CA ASN A 14 4.22 -14.43 19.85
C ASN A 14 3.35 -13.88 18.70
N CYS A 15 3.16 -14.68 17.65
CA CYS A 15 2.45 -14.26 16.44
C CYS A 15 0.94 -14.24 16.74
N GLN A 16 0.38 -13.06 17.02
CA GLN A 16 -1.05 -12.90 17.28
C GLN A 16 -1.82 -12.70 15.97
N LYS A 17 -3.00 -13.32 15.89
CA LYS A 17 -3.93 -13.24 14.76
C LYS A 17 -4.52 -11.82 14.73
N LEU A 18 -4.31 -11.09 13.62
CA LEU A 18 -4.79 -9.72 13.48
C LEU A 18 -6.28 -9.75 13.09
N ASP A 19 -7.16 -9.23 13.94
CA ASP A 19 -8.57 -9.06 13.60
C ASP A 19 -8.79 -7.70 12.92
N ILE A 20 -8.85 -7.74 11.59
CA ILE A 20 -9.05 -6.57 10.72
C ILE A 20 -10.36 -5.83 11.05
N ARG A 21 -11.30 -6.46 11.77
CA ARG A 21 -12.57 -5.86 12.20
C ARG A 21 -12.40 -4.75 13.26
N ASN A 22 -11.23 -4.65 13.91
CA ASN A 22 -10.95 -3.60 14.89
C ASN A 22 -10.37 -2.30 14.27
N PHE A 23 -10.21 -2.24 12.94
CA PHE A 23 -9.80 -1.02 12.24
C PHE A 23 -11.01 -0.08 12.14
N SER A 24 -11.17 0.80 13.12
CA SER A 24 -12.18 1.85 13.06
C SER A 24 -11.54 3.23 13.01
N SER A 25 -11.89 4.03 12.00
CA SER A 25 -11.54 5.45 11.94
C SER A 25 -12.26 6.28 13.02
N THR A 26 -13.25 5.70 13.69
CA THR A 26 -14.02 6.38 14.76
C THR A 26 -13.26 6.47 16.09
N SER A 27 -12.09 5.83 16.20
CA SER A 27 -11.21 5.99 17.35
C SER A 27 -10.61 7.40 17.36
N LYS A 28 -11.16 8.28 18.22
CA LYS A 28 -10.68 9.66 18.41
C LYS A 28 -9.21 9.78 18.84
N ASN A 29 -8.53 8.67 19.11
CA ASN A 29 -7.16 8.63 19.62
C ASN A 29 -6.13 8.14 18.59
N CYS A 30 -6.53 7.72 17.38
CA CYS A 30 -5.60 7.19 16.39
C CYS A 30 -5.99 7.63 14.98
N PHE A 31 -5.00 7.97 14.17
CA PHE A 31 -5.18 8.16 12.73
C PHE A 31 -4.51 7.01 11.98
N TRP A 32 -5.14 6.66 10.86
CA TRP A 32 -4.78 5.51 10.04
C TRP A 32 -4.34 5.99 8.67
N VAL A 33 -3.13 5.62 8.30
CA VAL A 33 -2.55 5.94 6.99
C VAL A 33 -2.17 4.65 6.29
N ALA A 34 -2.41 4.54 4.99
CA ALA A 34 -1.93 3.40 4.20
C ALA A 34 -0.91 3.84 3.16
N ASP A 35 0.11 3.01 2.96
CA ASP A 35 0.99 3.05 1.79
C ASP A 35 0.70 1.83 0.90
N PHE A 36 0.13 2.09 -0.28
CA PHE A 36 -0.18 1.09 -1.30
C PHE A 36 0.98 0.97 -2.28
N GLY A 37 1.63 -0.21 -2.25
CA GLY A 37 2.81 -0.51 -3.05
C GLY A 37 4.15 -0.11 -2.40
N CYS A 38 4.36 -0.46 -1.14
CA CYS A 38 5.54 -0.04 -0.37
C CYS A 38 6.87 -0.70 -0.79
N SER A 39 6.81 -1.78 -1.59
CA SER A 39 7.96 -2.62 -1.95
C SER A 39 8.78 -3.05 -0.72
N THR A 40 10.04 -2.63 -0.59
CA THR A 40 10.93 -2.95 0.54
C THR A 40 10.94 -1.89 1.64
N GLY A 41 10.13 -0.83 1.52
CA GLY A 41 9.94 0.18 2.55
C GLY A 41 10.94 1.35 2.56
N HIS A 42 11.99 1.34 1.72
CA HIS A 42 13.01 2.40 1.70
C HIS A 42 12.43 3.80 1.47
N ASN A 43 11.49 3.93 0.52
CA ASN A 43 10.81 5.19 0.23
C ASN A 43 9.58 5.40 1.13
N SER A 44 8.97 4.30 1.56
CA SER A 44 7.77 4.31 2.41
C SER A 44 8.05 4.91 3.78
N PHE A 45 9.11 4.48 4.47
CA PHE A 45 9.40 4.96 5.82
C PHE A 45 9.54 6.48 5.93
N PRO A 46 10.34 7.18 5.08
CA PRO A 46 10.41 8.63 5.11
C PRO A 46 9.08 9.28 4.69
N ALA A 47 8.36 8.74 3.71
CA ALA A 47 7.05 9.26 3.32
C ALA A 47 6.04 9.20 4.48
N MET A 48 5.98 8.06 5.18
CA MET A 48 5.10 7.86 6.32
C MET A 48 5.48 8.77 7.50
N GLN A 49 6.78 8.98 7.75
CA GLN A 49 7.24 9.94 8.75
C GLN A 49 6.77 11.37 8.42
N ILE A 50 6.91 11.80 7.16
CA ILE A 50 6.48 13.13 6.70
C ILE A 50 4.96 13.30 6.88
N VAL A 51 4.17 12.32 6.43
CA VAL A 51 2.71 12.37 6.54
C VAL A 51 2.27 12.44 8.00
N THR A 52 2.82 11.60 8.87
CA THR A 52 2.51 11.64 10.30
C THR A 52 2.89 12.97 10.93
N GLN A 53 4.08 13.48 10.62
CA GLN A 53 4.54 14.73 11.18
C GLN A 53 3.64 15.90 10.75
N ALA A 54 3.22 15.94 9.49
CA ALA A 54 2.30 16.94 8.97
C ALA A 54 0.93 16.86 9.66
N ILE A 55 0.42 15.65 9.89
CA ILE A 55 -0.83 15.43 10.63
C ILE A 55 -0.71 15.98 12.05
N TYR A 56 0.34 15.62 12.79
CA TYR A 56 0.54 16.11 14.16
C TYR A 56 0.68 17.64 14.21
N GLN A 57 1.46 18.24 13.31
CA GLN A 57 1.63 19.69 13.24
C GLN A 57 0.31 20.40 12.98
N LYS A 58 -0.53 19.88 12.08
CA LYS A 58 -1.85 20.44 11.77
C LYS A 58 -2.81 20.35 12.95
N HIS A 59 -2.78 19.26 13.72
CA HIS A 59 -3.62 19.14 14.92
C HIS A 59 -3.18 20.14 16.00
N ALA A 60 -1.88 20.25 16.23
CA ALA A 60 -1.32 21.18 17.20
C ALA A 60 -1.64 22.63 16.85
N SER A 61 -1.48 23.05 15.59
CA SER A 61 -1.76 24.42 15.16
C SER A 61 -3.25 24.78 15.18
N ALA A 62 -4.12 23.78 14.99
CA ALA A 62 -5.57 23.96 15.07
C ALA A 62 -6.14 23.87 16.50
N GLY A 63 -5.30 23.67 17.52
CA GLY A 63 -5.74 23.48 18.91
C GLY A 63 -6.57 22.19 19.11
N LEU A 64 -6.45 21.23 18.19
CA LEU A 64 -7.14 19.95 18.26
C LEU A 64 -6.39 18.99 19.17
N ILE A 65 -7.10 18.01 19.72
CA ILE A 65 -6.49 16.91 20.45
C ILE A 65 -5.60 16.12 19.48
N THR A 66 -4.29 16.16 19.72
CA THR A 66 -3.32 15.38 18.95
C THR A 66 -3.58 13.89 19.15
N PRO A 67 -3.68 13.08 18.09
CA PRO A 67 -3.83 11.64 18.21
C PRO A 67 -2.69 11.02 19.04
N LYS A 68 -3.01 10.02 19.85
CA LYS A 68 -2.04 9.35 20.73
C LYS A 68 -1.03 8.48 19.96
N SER A 69 -1.41 8.00 18.78
CA SER A 69 -0.54 7.25 17.89
C SER A 69 -1.00 7.33 16.44
N GLY A 70 -0.05 7.42 15.52
CA GLY A 70 -0.27 7.10 14.11
C GLY A 70 -0.11 5.60 13.89
N THR A 71 -1.01 4.99 13.13
CA THR A 71 -0.85 3.61 12.68
C THR A 71 -0.80 3.56 11.16
N PHE A 72 0.26 2.96 10.64
CA PHE A 72 0.49 2.77 9.23
C PHE A 72 0.14 1.37 8.80
N VAL A 73 -0.63 1.29 7.73
CA VAL A 73 -0.86 0.07 6.97
C VAL A 73 0.11 0.06 5.80
N VAL A 74 0.91 -0.98 5.74
CA VAL A 74 1.85 -1.21 4.65
C VAL A 74 1.29 -2.35 3.82
N ASP A 75 0.94 -2.04 2.57
CA ASP A 75 0.53 -3.05 1.60
C ASP A 75 1.76 -3.76 1.04
N VAL A 76 1.74 -5.08 1.10
CA VAL A 76 2.83 -5.93 0.59
C VAL A 76 2.21 -7.09 -0.16
N ILE A 77 2.37 -7.07 -1.49
CA ILE A 77 1.97 -8.16 -2.39
C ILE A 77 2.83 -9.43 -2.13
N THR A 78 3.97 -9.30 -1.45
CA THR A 78 4.98 -10.36 -1.30
C THR A 78 5.34 -10.72 0.15
N ASN A 79 5.96 -11.88 0.33
CA ASN A 79 6.40 -12.44 1.63
C ASN A 79 7.57 -11.66 2.30
N VAL A 80 7.76 -10.38 2.00
CA VAL A 80 8.88 -9.57 2.49
C VAL A 80 8.54 -8.79 3.77
N PHE A 81 7.41 -9.10 4.44
CA PHE A 81 7.04 -8.50 5.72
C PHE A 81 8.18 -8.51 6.73
N ASN A 82 8.88 -9.65 6.85
CA ASN A 82 9.98 -9.78 7.79
C ASN A 82 11.10 -8.77 7.52
N THR A 83 11.41 -8.50 6.26
CA THR A 83 12.41 -7.52 5.86
C THR A 83 11.95 -6.11 6.20
N ILE A 84 10.72 -5.73 5.82
CA ILE A 84 10.16 -4.41 6.10
C ILE A 84 10.12 -4.14 7.61
N PHE A 85 9.59 -5.08 8.40
CA PHE A 85 9.49 -4.91 9.85
C PHE A 85 10.85 -4.83 10.55
N SER A 86 11.85 -5.57 10.05
CA SER A 86 13.22 -5.52 10.57
C SER A 86 13.93 -4.20 10.22
N SER A 87 13.55 -3.56 9.12
CA SER A 87 14.13 -2.30 8.64
C SER A 87 13.39 -1.06 9.14
N LEU A 88 12.32 -1.20 9.94
CA LEU A 88 11.59 -0.05 10.45
C LEU A 88 12.48 0.84 11.34
N PRO A 89 12.47 2.18 11.12
CA PRO A 89 13.27 3.10 11.94
C PRO A 89 12.89 3.00 13.43
N PRO A 90 13.86 2.87 14.36
CA PRO A 90 13.56 2.75 15.78
C PRO A 90 12.98 4.04 16.38
N SER A 91 13.32 5.21 15.82
CA SER A 91 12.89 6.55 16.28
C SER A 91 11.59 7.03 15.64
N ARG A 92 10.81 6.14 15.02
CA ARG A 92 9.51 6.49 14.41
C ARG A 92 8.47 6.87 15.46
N ASN A 93 7.60 7.82 15.11
CA ASN A 93 6.49 8.28 15.97
C ASN A 93 5.15 7.59 15.61
N TYR A 94 5.25 6.37 15.07
CA TYR A 94 4.12 5.61 14.56
C TYR A 94 4.27 4.10 14.71
N ASN A 95 3.13 3.43 14.75
CA ASN A 95 3.02 1.97 14.66
C ASN A 95 2.91 1.55 13.19
N ALA A 96 3.44 0.38 12.84
CA ALA A 96 3.32 -0.18 11.50
C ALA A 96 2.62 -1.55 11.58
N ILE A 97 1.74 -1.80 10.62
CA ILE A 97 1.01 -3.04 10.42
C ILE A 97 1.14 -3.41 8.93
N GLY A 98 1.36 -4.68 8.66
CA GLY A 98 1.45 -5.22 7.32
C GLY A 98 0.12 -5.84 6.95
N VAL A 99 -0.41 -5.48 5.77
CA VAL A 99 -1.63 -6.06 5.22
C VAL A 99 -1.28 -6.73 3.90
N PRO A 100 -1.26 -8.07 3.83
CA PRO A 100 -0.99 -8.77 2.59
C PRO A 100 -2.18 -8.69 1.64
N GLY A 101 -1.94 -8.29 0.40
CA GLY A 101 -2.89 -8.43 -0.68
C GLY A 101 -2.55 -7.59 -1.89
N ASP A 102 -3.48 -7.56 -2.84
CA ASP A 102 -3.43 -6.73 -4.03
C ASP A 102 -4.29 -5.47 -3.82
N PHE A 103 -3.70 -4.28 -3.96
CA PHE A 103 -4.40 -3.01 -3.74
C PHE A 103 -5.41 -2.65 -4.83
N HIS A 104 -5.42 -3.35 -5.97
CA HIS A 104 -6.50 -3.23 -6.94
C HIS A 104 -7.82 -3.78 -6.38
N GLY A 105 -7.75 -4.59 -5.32
CA GLY A 105 -8.90 -5.04 -4.54
C GLY A 105 -9.06 -4.33 -3.19
N ARG A 106 -10.13 -4.67 -2.48
CA ARG A 106 -10.38 -4.17 -1.12
C ARG A 106 -9.46 -4.86 -0.11
N LEU A 107 -8.51 -4.11 0.46
CA LEU A 107 -7.61 -4.58 1.52
C LEU A 107 -8.08 -4.26 2.94
N LEU A 108 -8.84 -3.18 3.10
CA LEU A 108 -9.21 -2.62 4.40
C LEU A 108 -10.73 -2.48 4.53
N PRO A 109 -11.26 -2.50 5.77
CA PRO A 109 -12.68 -2.23 6.01
C PRO A 109 -13.09 -0.85 5.52
N GLU A 110 -14.38 -0.68 5.27
CA GLU A 110 -14.96 0.64 4.97
C GLU A 110 -14.68 1.63 6.10
N SER A 111 -14.44 2.88 5.71
CA SER A 111 -14.21 3.98 6.64
C SER A 111 -13.15 3.66 7.70
N SER A 112 -12.04 3.03 7.31
CA SER A 112 -10.94 2.70 8.22
C SER A 112 -9.72 3.61 8.06
N LEU A 113 -9.52 4.20 6.88
CA LEU A 113 -8.39 5.07 6.56
C LEU A 113 -8.73 6.55 6.66
N HIS A 114 -7.77 7.34 7.12
CA HIS A 114 -7.81 8.80 7.11
C HIS A 114 -6.98 9.38 5.97
N PHE A 115 -5.89 8.69 5.59
CA PHE A 115 -5.03 9.09 4.50
C PHE A 115 -4.53 7.85 3.74
N ALA A 116 -4.45 7.96 2.41
CA ALA A 116 -3.87 6.96 1.54
C ALA A 116 -2.73 7.58 0.74
N TYR A 117 -1.64 6.85 0.63
CA TYR A 117 -0.46 7.21 -0.14
C TYR A 117 -0.15 6.06 -1.09
N SER A 118 0.31 6.39 -2.30
CA SER A 118 0.87 5.43 -3.24
C SER A 118 1.89 6.18 -4.09
N SER A 119 3.02 5.53 -4.37
CA SER A 119 4.07 6.10 -5.19
C SER A 119 4.70 5.01 -6.04
N TRP A 120 4.73 5.22 -7.35
CA TRP A 120 5.26 4.24 -8.31
C TRP A 120 4.65 2.84 -8.20
N ALA A 121 3.37 2.74 -7.83
CA ALA A 121 2.66 1.45 -7.75
C ALA A 121 1.47 1.38 -8.70
N LEU A 122 0.71 2.47 -8.88
CA LEU A 122 -0.52 2.50 -9.68
C LEU A 122 -0.34 2.24 -11.18
N HIS A 123 0.90 2.17 -11.67
CA HIS A 123 1.18 1.85 -13.07
C HIS A 123 1.24 0.34 -13.35
N TRP A 124 1.26 -0.48 -12.31
CA TRP A 124 1.22 -1.93 -12.45
C TRP A 124 -0.20 -2.38 -12.74
N LEU A 125 -0.40 -3.05 -13.87
CA LEU A 125 -1.69 -3.65 -14.19
C LEU A 125 -1.93 -4.93 -13.38
N THR A 126 -3.20 -5.23 -13.14
CA THR A 126 -3.64 -6.49 -12.51
C THR A 126 -3.27 -7.71 -13.33
N GLU A 127 -3.38 -7.61 -14.66
CA GLU A 127 -3.02 -8.65 -15.60
C GLU A 127 -2.48 -8.08 -16.92
N VAL A 128 -1.72 -8.91 -17.66
CA VAL A 128 -1.30 -8.56 -19.02
C VAL A 128 -2.53 -8.64 -19.95
N PRO A 129 -2.79 -7.62 -20.80
CA PRO A 129 -3.92 -7.66 -21.72
C PRO A 129 -3.83 -8.86 -22.67
N LYS A 130 -4.84 -9.73 -22.69
CA LYS A 130 -4.84 -10.95 -23.53
C LYS A 130 -4.59 -10.64 -25.01
N ALA A 131 -5.19 -9.56 -25.51
CA ALA A 131 -5.05 -9.10 -26.87
C ALA A 131 -3.61 -8.78 -27.29
N VAL A 132 -2.69 -8.50 -26.36
CA VAL A 132 -1.27 -8.28 -26.69
C VAL A 132 -0.46 -9.57 -26.78
N ALA A 133 -0.96 -10.67 -26.21
CA ALA A 133 -0.31 -11.98 -26.21
C ALA A 133 -0.83 -12.93 -27.30
N GLU A 134 -2.01 -12.67 -27.85
CA GLU A 134 -2.68 -13.54 -28.82
C GLU A 134 -2.28 -13.24 -30.27
N SER A 135 -1.74 -14.22 -30.99
CA SER A 135 -1.19 -14.01 -32.34
C SER A 135 -2.18 -13.60 -33.43
N GLY A 136 -3.48 -13.86 -33.22
CA GLY A 136 -4.55 -13.44 -34.12
C GLY A 136 -5.12 -12.04 -33.82
N SER A 137 -4.68 -11.40 -32.74
CA SER A 137 -5.19 -10.09 -32.32
C SER A 137 -4.55 -8.96 -33.13
N PRO A 138 -5.30 -7.91 -33.51
CA PRO A 138 -4.73 -6.68 -34.05
C PRO A 138 -3.70 -6.01 -33.11
N ALA A 139 -3.84 -6.26 -31.80
CA ALA A 139 -2.96 -5.75 -30.77
C ALA A 139 -1.80 -6.70 -30.42
N TRP A 140 -1.57 -7.78 -31.17
CA TRP A 140 -0.48 -8.72 -30.87
C TRP A 140 0.88 -8.01 -30.86
N ASN A 141 1.56 -8.06 -29.71
CA ASN A 141 2.84 -7.37 -29.48
C ASN A 141 4.04 -8.32 -29.69
N LYS A 142 4.14 -8.88 -30.90
CA LYS A 142 5.17 -9.88 -31.21
C LYS A 142 6.58 -9.30 -31.05
N GLY A 143 7.38 -9.91 -30.17
CA GLY A 143 8.80 -9.56 -30.00
C GLY A 143 9.06 -8.31 -29.16
N GLU A 144 8.01 -7.69 -28.62
CA GLU A 144 8.10 -6.51 -27.77
C GLU A 144 7.39 -6.77 -26.43
N ILE A 145 7.86 -6.11 -25.36
CA ILE A 145 7.32 -6.26 -24.00
C ILE A 145 6.45 -5.08 -23.54
N LEU A 146 6.49 -3.96 -24.27
CA LEU A 146 5.73 -2.74 -23.98
C LEU A 146 5.17 -2.19 -25.28
N TYR A 147 4.13 -1.35 -25.20
CA TYR A 147 3.64 -0.61 -26.34
C TYR A 147 4.60 0.53 -26.74
N THR A 148 4.69 0.79 -28.04
CA THR A 148 5.30 2.00 -28.59
C THR A 148 4.21 3.01 -28.98
N ARG A 149 4.60 4.26 -29.23
CA ARG A 149 3.63 5.30 -29.65
C ARG A 149 3.00 5.01 -31.01
N ASP A 150 3.69 4.22 -31.84
CA ASP A 150 3.37 4.02 -33.25
C ASP A 150 2.40 2.85 -33.47
N ARG A 151 2.21 2.00 -32.47
CA ARG A 151 1.28 0.85 -32.48
C ARG A 151 0.03 1.15 -31.65
N LYS A 152 -0.92 1.86 -32.27
CA LYS A 152 -2.16 2.31 -31.63
C LYS A 152 -2.94 1.17 -30.98
N GLU A 153 -3.08 0.04 -31.67
CA GLU A 153 -3.85 -1.11 -31.19
C GLU A 153 -3.24 -1.72 -29.92
N VAL A 154 -1.91 -1.82 -29.87
CA VAL A 154 -1.17 -2.32 -28.70
C VAL A 154 -1.31 -1.34 -27.54
N ARG A 155 -1.10 -0.04 -27.80
CA ARG A 155 -1.26 1.02 -26.79
C ARG A 155 -2.67 1.01 -26.20
N ASP A 156 -3.69 1.04 -27.04
CA ASP A 156 -5.09 1.09 -26.61
C ASP A 156 -5.45 -0.20 -25.84
N ALA A 157 -4.86 -1.35 -26.19
CA ALA A 157 -4.99 -2.60 -25.43
C ALA A 157 -4.37 -2.55 -24.02
N TYR A 158 -3.33 -1.75 -23.78
CA TYR A 158 -2.79 -1.49 -22.43
C TYR A 158 -3.56 -0.41 -21.67
N LEU A 159 -4.06 0.62 -22.37
CA LEU A 159 -4.81 1.73 -21.74
C LEU A 159 -6.17 1.30 -21.19
N ASN A 160 -6.84 0.34 -21.84
CA ASN A 160 -8.15 -0.13 -21.39
C ASN A 160 -8.11 -0.81 -20.01
N PRO A 161 -7.21 -1.79 -19.75
CA PRO A 161 -7.03 -2.32 -18.40
C PRO A 161 -6.52 -1.27 -17.41
N TYR A 162 -5.60 -0.39 -17.80
CA TYR A 162 -5.13 0.69 -16.93
C TYR A 162 -6.26 1.60 -16.42
N ALA A 163 -7.27 1.88 -17.24
CA ALA A 163 -8.42 2.68 -16.84
C ALA A 163 -9.46 1.91 -16.01
N LYS A 164 -9.42 0.58 -16.09
CA LYS A 164 -10.32 -0.32 -15.34
C LYS A 164 -9.76 -0.63 -13.95
N ASP A 165 -8.45 -0.82 -13.87
CA ASP A 165 -7.67 -1.01 -12.64
C ASP A 165 -7.65 0.27 -11.80
#